data_AF-A0A0N4XPQ9-F1
#
_entry.id   AF-A0A0N4XPQ9-F1
#
_cell.length_a   1.000
_cell.length_b   1.000
_cell.length_c   1.000
_cell.angle_alpha   90.00
_cell.angle_beta   90.00
_cell.angle_gamma   90.00
#
_symmetry.space_group_name_H-M   'P 1'
#
loop_
_entity.id
_entity.type
_entity.pdbx_description
1 polymer ?
#
loop_
_entity_poly.entity_id
_entity_poly.type
_entity_poly.pdbx_seq_one_letter_code
_entity_poly.pdbx_strand_id
1 'polypeptide(L)' 'MALEDVNNRPDVLPGYVLHMNTSNSKCQPGLATQQLYDLLYTPPTKLMLLAGCSPVTTVIAESAPVWKLVVVGCLIIF' A
#
# COMPACT_ATOMS: atom_id res chain seq x y z
N MET A 1 -1.65 18.15 -0.66
CA MET A 1 -1.89 16.76 -1.13
C MET A 1 -2.83 16.08 -0.16
N ALA A 2 -3.64 15.11 -0.59
CA ALA A 2 -4.67 14.49 0.27
C ALA A 2 -4.15 13.97 1.63
N LEU A 3 -2.91 13.47 1.69
CA LEU A 3 -2.30 13.02 2.95
C LEU A 3 -2.02 14.17 3.93
N GLU A 4 -1.55 15.31 3.42
CA GLU A 4 -1.27 16.51 4.21
C GLU A 4 -2.57 17.13 4.73
N ASP A 5 -3.62 17.12 3.90
CA ASP A 5 -4.93 17.66 4.28
C ASP A 5 -5.57 16.85 5.41
N VAL A 6 -5.36 15.53 5.42
CA VAL A 6 -5.82 14.65 6.52
C VAL A 6 -4.97 14.83 7.77
N ASN A 7 -3.64 14.89 7.63
CA ASN A 7 -2.74 15.06 8.77
C ASN A 7 -2.89 16.45 9.44
N ASN A 8 -3.34 17.47 8.72
CA ASN A 8 -3.58 18.81 9.26
C ASN A 8 -4.92 18.93 10.04
N ARG A 9 -5.84 17.97 9.88
CA ARG A 9 -7.16 18.00 10.53
C ARG A 9 -7.16 17.12 11.79
N PRO A 10 -7.17 17.71 13.00
CA PRO A 10 -7.16 16.95 14.25
C PRO A 10 -8.45 16.14 14.48
N ASP A 11 -9.52 16.45 13.74
CA ASP A 11 -10.83 15.80 13.88
C ASP A 11 -10.90 14.41 13.25
N VAL A 12 -10.01 14.11 12.28
CA VAL A 12 -10.08 12.85 11.50
C VAL A 12 -9.32 11.72 12.19
N LEU A 13 -8.10 11.99 12.67
CA LEU A 13 -7.21 11.02 13.30
C LEU A 13 -6.51 11.65 14.51
N PRO A 14 -7.20 11.80 15.66
CA PRO A 14 -6.60 12.40 16.85
C PRO A 14 -5.46 11.52 17.38
N GLY A 15 -4.25 12.08 17.46
CA GLY A 15 -3.08 11.40 18.03
C GLY A 15 -2.33 10.45 17.07
N TYR A 16 -2.71 10.38 15.80
CA TYR A 16 -2.03 9.57 14.79
C TYR A 16 -1.63 10.41 13.57
N VAL A 17 -0.49 10.08 12.97
CA VAL A 17 -0.01 10.71 11.73
C VAL A 17 0.14 9.64 10.66
N LEU A 18 -0.46 9.88 9.49
CA LEU A 18 -0.33 8.96 8.36
C LEU A 18 1.00 9.21 7.65
N HIS A 19 1.80 8.14 7.52
CA HIS A 19 3.01 8.12 6.74
C HIS A 19 2.86 7.15 5.56
N MET A 20 3.02 7.65 4.35
CA MET A 20 2.94 6.85 3.12
C MET A 20 4.33 6.68 2.52
N ASN A 21 4.80 5.43 2.45
CA ASN A 21 6.03 5.09 1.73
C ASN A 21 5.67 4.62 0.32
N THR A 22 6.13 5.35 -0.70
CA THR A 22 5.86 5.07 -2.11
C THR A 22 7.04 4.36 -2.76
N SER A 23 6.77 3.27 -3.46
CA SER A 23 7.74 2.52 -4.25
C SER A 23 7.21 2.34 -5.67
N ASN A 24 8.07 2.48 -6.67
CA ASN A 24 7.68 2.34 -8.06
C ASN A 24 7.93 0.91 -8.56
N SER A 25 6.84 0.19 -8.85
CA SER A 25 6.88 -1.18 -9.37
C SER A 25 6.99 -1.27 -10.89
N LYS A 26 6.92 -0.14 -11.62
CA LYS A 26 6.86 -0.06 -13.09
C LYS A 26 5.80 -0.98 -13.72
N CYS A 27 4.74 -1.30 -12.96
CA CYS A 27 3.71 -2.27 -13.31
C CYS A 27 4.23 -3.68 -13.66
N GLN A 28 5.43 -4.02 -13.18
CA GLN A 28 6.02 -5.34 -13.34
C GLN A 28 5.79 -6.16 -12.06
N PRO A 29 5.15 -7.35 -12.15
CA PRO A 29 4.82 -8.14 -10.97
C PRO A 29 6.07 -8.60 -10.21
N GLY A 30 7.14 -8.97 -10.91
CA GLY A 30 8.39 -9.40 -10.26
C GLY A 30 9.03 -8.32 -9.40
N LEU A 31 9.13 -7.09 -9.92
CA LEU A 31 9.64 -5.95 -9.15
C LEU A 31 8.70 -5.57 -8.00
N ALA A 32 7.39 -5.62 -8.23
CA ALA A 32 6.40 -5.33 -7.20
C ALA A 32 6.51 -6.30 -6.01
N THR A 33 6.68 -7.59 -6.28
CA THR A 33 6.84 -8.61 -5.24
C THR A 33 8.13 -8.42 -4.44
N GLN A 34 9.25 -8.10 -5.10
CA GLN A 34 10.50 -7.80 -4.41
C GLN A 34 10.35 -6.57 -3.49
N GLN A 35 9.73 -5.50 -3.99
CA GLN A 35 9.46 -4.30 -3.18
C GLN A 35 8.47 -4.59 -2.05
N LEU A 36 7.46 -5.41 -2.28
CA LEU A 36 6.54 -5.85 -1.23
C LEU A 36 7.31 -6.55 -0.10
N TYR A 37 8.19 -7.51 -0.42
CA TYR A 37 9.01 -8.17 0.58
C TYR A 37 9.92 -7.20 1.33
N ASP A 38 10.56 -6.28 0.62
CA ASP A 38 11.38 -5.23 1.24
C ASP A 38 10.56 -4.39 2.22
N LEU A 39 9.32 -4.04 1.87
CA LEU A 39 8.41 -3.29 2.73
C LEU A 39 7.84 -4.09 3.91
N LEU A 40 7.77 -5.43 3.82
CA LEU A 40 7.28 -6.30 4.88
C LEU A 40 8.36 -6.63 5.91
N TYR A 41 9.58 -6.84 5.46
CA TYR A 41 10.71 -7.21 6.31
C TYR A 41 11.51 -6.01 6.82
N THR A 42 11.29 -4.82 6.28
CA THR A 42 11.87 -3.57 6.81
C THR A 42 10.88 -2.91 7.77
N PRO A 43 11.27 -2.58 9.01
CA PRO A 43 10.42 -1.79 9.91
C PRO A 43 10.14 -0.40 9.30
N PRO A 44 8.96 0.21 9.52
CA PRO A 44 7.86 -0.18 10.40
C PRO A 44 6.83 -1.14 9.77
N THR A 45 6.07 -1.85 10.61
CA THR A 45 4.95 -2.70 10.17
C THR A 45 3.85 -1.87 9.52
N LYS A 46 3.55 -2.18 8.26
CA LYS A 46 2.52 -1.47 7.49
C LYS A 46 1.15 -2.13 7.70
N LEU A 47 0.12 -1.30 7.87
CA LEU A 47 -1.25 -1.75 8.06
C LEU A 47 -1.95 -2.08 6.74
N MET A 48 -1.60 -1.35 5.69
CA MET A 48 -2.34 -1.32 4.44
C MET A 48 -1.41 -1.13 3.25
N LEU A 49 -1.76 -1.78 2.14
CA LEU A 49 -1.05 -1.67 0.87
C LEU A 49 -1.97 -1.03 -0.17
N LEU A 50 -1.41 -0.11 -0.94
CA LEU A 50 -2.09 0.56 -2.05
C LEU A 50 -1.44 0.11 -3.34
N ALA A 51 -2.22 -0.54 -4.21
CA ALA A 51 -1.74 -1.07 -5.49
C ALA A 51 -2.47 -0.37 -6.65
N GLY A 52 -1.71 0.06 -7.65
CA GLY A 52 -2.23 0.88 -8.76
C GLY A 52 -2.45 0.14 -10.08
N CYS A 53 -1.70 -0.93 -10.36
CA CYS A 53 -1.75 -1.63 -11.65
C CYS A 53 -2.45 -2.99 -11.51
N SER A 54 -3.34 -3.35 -12.44
CA SER A 54 -4.12 -4.60 -12.40
C SER A 54 -3.26 -5.86 -12.16
N PRO A 55 -2.21 -6.15 -12.96
CA PRO A 55 -1.44 -7.40 -12.78
C PRO A 55 -0.67 -7.43 -11.45
N VAL A 56 -0.27 -6.27 -10.93
CA VAL A 56 0.40 -6.15 -9.63
C VAL A 56 -0.60 -6.34 -8.49
N THR A 57 -1.79 -5.76 -8.61
CA THR A 57 -2.83 -5.83 -7.59
C THR A 57 -3.32 -7.26 -7.40
N THR A 58 -3.51 -8.03 -8.47
CA THR A 58 -3.92 -9.45 -8.38
C THR A 58 -2.92 -10.27 -7.57
N VAL A 59 -1.62 -10.20 -7.92
CA VAL A 59 -0.57 -10.97 -7.22
C VAL A 59 -0.48 -10.58 -5.74
N ILE A 60 -0.54 -9.27 -5.45
CA ILE A 60 -0.48 -8.80 -4.05
C ILE A 60 -1.74 -9.22 -3.28
N ALA A 61 -2.94 -9.11 -3.88
CA ALA A 61 -4.21 -9.47 -3.27
C ALA A 61 -4.30 -10.98 -2.96
N GLU A 62 -3.81 -11.84 -3.84
CA GLU A 62 -3.72 -13.29 -3.61
C GLU A 62 -2.81 -13.61 -2.40
N SER A 63 -1.76 -12.83 -2.20
CA SER A 63 -0.77 -13.03 -1.13
C SER A 63 -1.13 -12.32 0.19
N ALA A 64 -2.03 -11.33 0.16
CA ALA A 64 -2.48 -10.55 1.31
C ALA A 64 -2.97 -11.35 2.54
N PRO A 65 -3.73 -12.46 2.41
CA PRO A 65 -4.23 -13.19 3.58
C PRO A 65 -3.10 -13.84 4.39
N VAL A 66 -1.93 -14.09 3.80
CA VAL A 66 -0.77 -14.68 4.50
C VAL A 66 -0.27 -13.75 5.60
N TRP A 67 -0.29 -12.43 5.36
CA TRP A 67 0.18 -11.40 6.30
C TRP A 67 -0.94 -10.60 6.97
N LYS A 68 -2.21 -10.96 6.72
CA LYS A 68 -3.41 -10.27 7.25
C LYS A 68 -3.42 -8.77 6.92
N LEU A 69 -3.02 -8.43 5.69
CA LEU A 69 -2.95 -7.05 5.21
C LEU A 69 -4.21 -6.68 4.43
N VAL A 70 -4.61 -5.40 4.53
CA VAL A 70 -5.65 -4.85 3.67
C VAL A 70 -5.01 -4.27 2.42
N VAL A 71 -5.45 -4.74 1.26
CA VAL A 71 -5.02 -4.22 -0.05
C VAL A 71 -6.17 -3.40 -0.63
N VAL A 72 -5.90 -2.15 -0.97
CA VAL A 72 -6.82 -1.33 -1.77
C VAL A 72 -6.19 -1.14 -3.14
N GLY A 73 -6.83 -1.78 -4.12
CA GLY A 73 -6.50 -1.68 -5.53
C GLY A 73 -7.36 -0.63 -6.21
N CYS A 74 -6.75 0.19 -7.08
CA CYS A 74 -7.51 0.96 -8.06
C CYS A 74 -7.85 0.03 -9.24
N LEU A 75 -9.00 -0.61 -9.19
CA LEU A 75 -9.53 -1.40 -10.30
C LEU A 75 -10.20 -0.46 -11.30
N ILE A 76 -9.47 -0.03 -12.33
CA ILE A 76 -10.10 0.22 -13.63
C ILE A 76 -10.29 -1.17 -14.22
N ILE A 77 -11.47 -1.73 -14.00
CA ILE A 77 -11.98 -2.91 -14.70
C ILE A 77 -11.98 -2.53 -16.18
N PHE A 78 -11.09 -3.15 -16.96
CA PHE A 78 -11.15 -3.12 -18.42
C PHE A 78 -12.43 -3.81 -18.92
#